data_AF-A0A2V6TN83-F1
#
_entry.id   AF-A0A2V6TN83-F1
#
_cell.length_a   1.000
_cell.length_b   1.000
_cell.length_c   1.000
_cell.angle_alpha   90.00
_cell.angle_beta   90.00
_cell.angle_gamma   90.00
#
_symmetry.space_group_name_H-M   'P 1'
#
loop_
_entity.id
_entity.type
_entity.pdbx_description
1 polymer ?
#
loop_
_entity_poly.entity_id
_entity_poly.type
_entity_poly.pdbx_seq_one_letter_code
_entity_poly.pdbx_strand_id
1 'polypeptide(L)' 'MTQQGPRVLWKRKARWVDDGNIVTSSGVSAGIDMALALIARLHGREMALTAARNMEYVWREGAEDDPFA' A
#
# COMPACT_ATOMS: atom_id res chain seq x y z
N MET A 1 -7.26 12.72 13.22
CA MET A 1 -6.72 14.09 13.07
C MET A 1 -6.45 14.39 11.61
N THR A 2 -6.70 15.61 11.13
CA THR A 2 -6.34 16.13 9.78
C THR A 2 -5.60 17.47 9.88
N GLN A 3 -5.08 17.81 11.08
CA GLN A 3 -4.62 19.16 11.44
C GLN A 3 -3.56 19.71 10.47
N GLN A 4 -2.65 18.86 9.98
CA GLN A 4 -1.56 19.26 9.09
C GLN A 4 -1.97 19.35 7.60
N GLY A 5 -3.16 18.88 7.24
CA GLY A 5 -3.59 18.80 5.84
C GLY A 5 -5.11 18.86 5.71
N PRO A 6 -5.75 20.00 5.99
CA PRO A 6 -7.21 20.11 6.01
C PRO A 6 -7.85 19.93 4.62
N ARG A 7 -7.07 20.15 3.54
CA ARG A 7 -7.51 19.96 2.15
C ARG A 7 -7.16 18.58 1.57
N VAL A 8 -6.45 17.73 2.31
CA VAL A 8 -6.14 16.37 1.86
C VAL A 8 -7.37 15.49 2.04
N LEU A 9 -7.68 14.69 1.02
CA LEU A 9 -8.78 13.72 1.07
C LEU A 9 -8.34 12.46 1.83
N TRP A 10 -8.24 12.55 3.14
CA TRP A 10 -7.76 11.47 4.00
C TRP A 10 -8.64 10.20 3.91
N LYS A 11 -8.06 9.10 3.44
CA LYS A 11 -8.69 7.77 3.43
C LYS A 11 -8.27 6.96 4.66
N ARG A 12 -8.98 7.15 5.79
CA ARG A 12 -8.56 6.60 7.09
C ARG A 12 -8.46 5.08 7.14
N LYS A 13 -9.36 4.38 6.45
CA LYS A 13 -9.41 2.91 6.48
C LYS A 13 -8.44 2.25 5.50
N ALA A 14 -7.86 3.01 4.57
CA ALA A 14 -6.99 2.45 3.56
C ALA A 14 -5.68 1.95 4.18
N ARG A 15 -5.22 0.77 3.73
CA ARG A 15 -3.86 0.29 3.94
C ARG A 15 -2.88 1.17 3.15
N TRP A 16 -3.20 1.49 1.90
CA TRP A 16 -2.48 2.47 1.11
C TRP A 16 -3.41 3.18 0.13
N VAL A 17 -2.95 4.33 -0.36
CA VAL A 17 -3.61 5.11 -1.41
C VAL A 17 -2.62 5.31 -2.53
N ASP A 18 -3.03 4.98 -3.76
CA ASP A 18 -2.33 5.34 -4.99
C ASP A 18 -3.08 6.50 -5.65
N ASP A 19 -2.44 7.67 -5.71
CA ASP A 19 -2.96 8.88 -6.37
C ASP A 19 -2.05 9.26 -7.55
N GLY A 20 -1.76 8.27 -8.40
CA GLY A 20 -0.97 8.46 -9.61
C GLY A 20 0.53 8.51 -9.32
N ASN A 21 1.11 9.70 -9.21
CA ASN A 21 2.56 9.86 -8.98
C ASN A 21 2.95 9.83 -7.49
N ILE A 22 1.96 9.84 -6.59
CA ILE A 22 2.17 9.77 -5.14
C ILE A 22 1.44 8.54 -4.62
N VAL A 23 2.14 7.71 -3.83
CA VAL A 23 1.57 6.56 -3.15
C VAL A 23 1.97 6.64 -1.67
N THR A 24 0.99 6.48 -0.78
CA THR A 24 1.20 6.56 0.68
C THR A 24 0.58 5.36 1.38
N SER A 25 1.24 4.85 2.41
CA SER A 25 0.73 3.76 3.25
C SER A 25 0.40 4.21 4.67
N SER A 26 -0.39 3.40 5.35
CA SER A 26 -0.64 3.48 6.79
C SER A 26 0.55 2.92 7.59
N GLY A 27 0.40 1.75 8.21
CA GLY A 27 1.44 1.15 9.05
C GLY A 27 2.49 0.31 8.29
N VAL A 28 3.40 -0.30 9.03
CA VAL A 28 4.53 -1.09 8.49
C VAL A 28 4.06 -2.21 7.54
N SER A 29 3.11 -3.05 7.97
CA SER A 29 2.61 -4.14 7.12
C SER A 29 1.93 -3.61 5.85
N ALA A 30 1.16 -2.53 5.97
CA ALA A 30 0.53 -1.89 4.83
C ALA A 30 1.56 -1.27 3.88
N GLY A 31 2.70 -0.79 4.40
CA GLY A 31 3.84 -0.32 3.61
C GLY A 31 4.51 -1.43 2.79
N ILE A 32 4.64 -2.63 3.34
CA ILE A 32 5.17 -3.79 2.59
C ILE A 32 4.20 -4.18 1.46
N ASP A 33 2.91 -4.29 1.76
CA ASP A 33 1.88 -4.59 0.76
C ASP A 33 1.84 -3.53 -0.35
N MET A 34 1.95 -2.25 0.01
CA MET A 34 2.02 -1.13 -0.92
C MET A 34 3.28 -1.21 -1.81
N ALA A 35 4.44 -1.54 -1.26
CA ALA A 35 5.66 -1.68 -2.04
C ALA A 35 5.54 -2.81 -3.08
N LEU A 36 4.92 -3.94 -2.71
CA LEU A 36 4.62 -5.03 -3.64
C LEU A 36 3.59 -4.60 -4.70
N ALA A 37 2.56 -3.82 -4.33
CA ALA A 37 1.62 -3.24 -5.27
C ALA A 37 2.31 -2.28 -6.27
N LEU A 38 3.28 -1.49 -5.81
CA LEU A 38 4.10 -0.64 -6.68
C LEU A 38 4.97 -1.45 -7.64
N ILE A 39 5.61 -2.53 -7.18
CA ILE A 39 6.33 -3.46 -8.06
C ILE A 39 5.38 -4.04 -9.10
N ALA A 40 4.18 -4.45 -8.69
CA ALA A 40 3.18 -4.99 -9.61
C ALA A 40 2.76 -3.97 -10.68
N ARG A 41 2.59 -2.69 -10.29
CA ARG A 41 2.25 -1.59 -11.18
C ARG A 41 3.38 -1.27 -12.18
N LEU A 42 4.63 -1.27 -11.73
CA LEU A 42 5.78 -0.82 -12.52
C LEU A 42 6.42 -1.94 -13.35
N HIS A 43 6.39 -3.17 -12.86
CA HIS A 43 7.11 -4.32 -13.42
C HIS A 43 6.22 -5.55 -13.65
N GLY A 44 4.92 -5.43 -13.38
CA GLY A 44 3.96 -6.52 -13.52
C GLY A 44 3.85 -7.40 -12.27
N ARG A 45 2.68 -8.03 -12.13
CA ARG A 45 2.31 -8.86 -10.98
C ARG A 45 3.30 -9.98 -10.67
N GLU A 46 3.83 -10.66 -11.69
CA GLU A 46 4.75 -11.78 -11.50
C GLU A 46 6.05 -11.39 -10.80
N MET A 47 6.54 -10.16 -11.06
CA MET A 47 7.70 -9.63 -10.36
C MET A 47 7.39 -9.39 -8.88
N ALA A 48 6.21 -8.85 -8.56
CA ALA A 48 5.78 -8.66 -7.18
C ALA A 48 5.62 -9.99 -6.43
N LEU A 49 5.02 -11.00 -7.07
CA LEU A 49 4.90 -12.34 -6.48
C LEU A 49 6.27 -12.99 -6.27
N THR A 50 7.21 -12.78 -7.18
CA THR A 50 8.60 -13.27 -7.04
C THR A 50 9.30 -12.58 -5.87
N ALA A 51 9.18 -11.26 -5.75
CA ALA A 51 9.73 -10.50 -4.63
C ALA A 51 9.13 -10.97 -3.30
N ALA A 52 7.81 -11.13 -3.22
CA ALA A 52 7.12 -11.63 -2.03
C ALA A 52 7.61 -13.04 -1.65
N ARG A 53 7.73 -13.96 -2.62
CA ARG A 53 8.28 -15.31 -2.39
C ARG A 53 9.72 -15.29 -1.88
N ASN A 54 10.58 -14.45 -2.44
CA ASN A 54 11.98 -14.33 -2.02
C ASN A 54 12.11 -13.80 -0.58
N MET A 55 11.14 -13.03 -0.12
CA MET A 55 11.06 -12.53 1.25
C MET A 55 10.31 -13.49 2.19
N GLU A 56 9.81 -14.61 1.69
CA GLU A 56 8.88 -15.52 2.38
C GLU A 56 7.64 -14.79 2.94
N TYR A 57 7.19 -13.75 2.22
CA TYR A 57 6.12 -12.87 2.64
C TYR A 57 4.79 -13.23 1.98
N VAL A 58 3.71 -13.30 2.78
CA VAL A 58 2.35 -13.47 2.27
C VAL A 58 1.76 -12.09 1.97
N TRP A 59 1.71 -11.75 0.68
CA TRP A 59 1.21 -10.45 0.22
C TRP A 59 -0.30 -10.31 0.41
N ARG A 60 -0.73 -9.21 1.04
CA ARG A 60 -2.14 -8.80 1.10
C ARG A 60 -2.42 -7.69 0.10
N GLU A 61 -3.11 -8.04 -0.98
CA GLU A 61 -3.32 -7.17 -2.14
C GLU A 61 -4.45 -6.15 -2.00
N GLY A 62 -5.25 -6.22 -0.94
CA GLY A 62 -6.37 -5.30 -0.75
C GLY A 62 -5.91 -3.96 -0.19
N ALA A 63 -6.16 -2.85 -0.89
CA ALA A 63 -5.76 -1.51 -0.47
C ALA A 63 -6.67 -0.88 0.59
N GLU A 64 -7.94 -1.29 0.65
CA GLU A 64 -9.01 -0.45 1.25
C GLU A 64 -9.28 -0.73 2.73
N ASP A 65 -8.97 -1.93 3.23
CA ASP A 65 -9.42 -2.40 4.54
C ASP A 65 -8.24 -2.66 5.50
N ASP A 66 -7.82 -1.62 6.20
CA ASP A 66 -6.89 -1.71 7.31
C ASP A 66 -7.65 -2.08 8.61
N PRO A 67 -7.39 -3.26 9.22
CA PRO A 67 -8.05 -3.67 10.45
C PRO A 67 -7.63 -2.86 11.69
N PHE A 68 -6.65 -1.97 11.57
CA PHE A 68 -6.13 -1.14 12.67
C PHE A 68 -6.54 0.33 12.59
N ALA A 69 -7.38 0.70 11.60
CA ALA A 69 -7.81 2.06 11.32
C ALA A 69 -9.06 2.52 12.10
#